data_AF-K9VJH4-F1
#
_entry.id   AF-K9VJH4-F1
#
_cell.length_a   1.000
_cell.length_b   1.000
_cell.length_c   1.000
_cell.angle_alpha   90.00
_cell.angle_beta   90.00
_cell.angle_gamma   90.00
#
_symmetry.space_group_name_H-M   'P 1'
#
loop_
_entity.id
_entity.type
_entity.pdbx_description
1 polymer ?
#
loop_
_entity_poly.entity_id
_entity_poly.type
_entity_poly.pdbx_seq_one_letter_code
_entity_poly.pdbx_strand_id
1 'polypeptide(L)'
;MTFPVTDNFDSENAKDIAQGENINPRIGKVRLLQTALVLLSSFFVAELIAALNSHSLSLLADAGHVFSDVAALAITLTATWYSSVKRKSKSVDCAIAQSSIPERGEIIAAFINSISLVAIALWIAAESIARLLSPTPEVEGLPMLITAIVGLSINSINACCLHSCCHGDLNLKSAFLHAVADIFSSVGVILAAIAVAWLHWNWADGLISLLVSASIILLTLPLLIESIQLLLGKVSAISANQQPCDCEKVSAEKLLFPSLEELIK
;
A
#
# COMPACT_ATOMS: atom_id res chain seq x y z
N MET A 1 -8.78 -9.01 77.23
CA MET A 1 -8.07 -10.19 76.68
C MET A 1 -7.41 -9.76 75.39
N THR A 2 -6.08 -9.71 75.42
CA THR A 2 -5.19 -9.63 74.26
C THR A 2 -5.02 -11.02 73.67
N PHE A 3 -4.97 -11.13 72.33
CA PHE A 3 -4.15 -12.13 71.63
C PHE A 3 -3.58 -11.53 70.33
N PRO A 4 -2.39 -11.97 69.87
CA PRO A 4 -1.55 -11.25 68.91
C PRO A 4 -1.45 -11.88 67.50
N VAL A 5 -1.00 -11.04 66.57
CA VAL A 5 -0.15 -11.21 65.37
C VAL A 5 0.11 -12.62 64.80
N THR A 6 -0.10 -12.78 63.49
CA THR A 6 0.90 -13.36 62.56
C THR A 6 0.84 -12.70 61.17
N ASP A 7 2.02 -12.25 60.73
CA ASP A 7 2.42 -11.82 59.40
C ASP A 7 2.33 -12.91 58.33
N ASN A 8 2.56 -12.48 57.07
CA ASN A 8 3.06 -13.25 55.92
C ASN A 8 2.06 -14.10 55.13
N PHE A 9 1.50 -13.50 54.08
CA PHE A 9 1.17 -14.04 52.74
C PHE A 9 0.39 -12.88 52.08
N ASP A 10 0.99 -11.97 51.30
CA ASP A 10 1.26 -12.17 49.87
C ASP A 10 2.01 -10.94 49.31
N SER A 11 3.23 -10.63 49.77
CA SER A 11 4.05 -9.58 49.13
C SER A 11 4.83 -10.09 47.92
N GLU A 12 4.70 -11.37 47.55
CA GLU A 12 5.39 -11.99 46.42
C GLU A 12 4.52 -12.01 45.15
N ASN A 13 3.19 -12.13 45.28
CA ASN A 13 2.27 -12.12 44.13
C ASN A 13 1.99 -10.74 43.53
N ALA A 14 2.37 -9.66 44.20
CA ALA A 14 2.18 -8.29 43.69
C ALA A 14 3.29 -7.85 42.71
N LYS A 15 4.38 -8.63 42.56
CA LYS A 15 5.47 -8.31 41.62
C LYS A 15 5.32 -9.00 40.26
N ASP A 16 4.63 -10.14 40.19
CA ASP A 16 4.49 -10.88 38.92
C ASP A 16 3.35 -10.38 38.03
N ILE A 17 2.38 -9.63 38.56
CA ILE A 17 1.29 -9.03 37.76
C ILE A 17 1.74 -7.71 37.09
N ALA A 18 2.90 -7.16 37.46
CA ALA A 18 3.49 -5.99 36.83
C ALA A 18 4.46 -6.32 35.67
N GLN A 19 4.48 -7.57 35.18
CA GLN A 19 5.08 -7.92 33.90
C GLN A 19 4.00 -7.97 32.81
N GLY A 20 3.32 -6.85 32.59
CA GLY A 20 2.69 -6.58 31.31
C GLY A 20 3.77 -6.61 30.25
N GLU A 21 3.71 -7.62 29.38
CA GLU A 21 4.61 -7.89 28.28
C GLU A 21 5.03 -6.57 27.61
N ASN A 22 6.26 -6.15 27.88
CA ASN A 22 6.86 -4.96 27.30
C ASN A 22 7.21 -5.31 25.84
N ILE A 23 6.19 -5.50 24.99
CA ILE A 23 6.37 -5.77 23.57
C ILE A 23 7.04 -4.53 23.02
N ASN A 24 8.34 -4.63 22.80
CA ASN A 24 9.15 -3.55 22.25
C ASN A 24 8.44 -3.06 20.98
N PRO A 25 7.95 -1.80 20.95
CA PRO A 25 7.08 -1.32 19.87
C PRO A 25 7.74 -1.41 18.49
N ARG A 26 9.08 -1.57 18.43
CA ARG A 26 9.82 -1.81 17.19
C ARG A 26 9.78 -3.23 16.66
N ILE A 27 9.75 -4.24 17.55
CA ILE A 27 9.61 -5.65 17.15
C ILE A 27 8.22 -5.87 16.56
N GLY A 28 7.20 -5.20 17.11
CA GLY A 28 5.86 -5.15 16.53
C GLY A 28 5.84 -4.56 15.12
N LYS A 29 6.57 -3.47 14.87
CA LYS A 29 6.61 -2.79 13.56
C LYS A 29 7.32 -3.60 12.48
N VAL A 30 8.45 -4.23 12.79
CA VAL A 30 9.13 -5.13 11.83
C VAL A 30 8.25 -6.33 11.49
N ARG A 31 7.59 -6.94 12.48
CA ARG A 31 6.65 -8.05 12.25
C ARG A 31 5.43 -7.62 11.44
N LEU A 32 4.89 -6.43 11.68
CA LEU A 32 3.78 -5.86 10.91
C LEU A 32 4.18 -5.65 9.43
N LEU A 33 5.32 -4.99 9.18
CA LEU A 33 5.85 -4.77 7.83
C LEU A 33 6.15 -6.10 7.11
N GLN A 34 6.70 -7.09 7.82
CA GLN A 34 6.90 -8.44 7.30
C GLN A 34 5.57 -9.10 6.91
N THR A 35 4.56 -8.99 7.77
CA THR A 35 3.23 -9.56 7.50
C THR A 35 2.58 -8.89 6.29
N ALA A 36 2.64 -7.57 6.20
CA ALA A 36 2.16 -6.82 5.04
C ALA A 36 2.89 -7.21 3.75
N LEU A 37 4.22 -7.33 3.79
CA LEU A 37 5.03 -7.72 2.64
C LEU A 37 4.68 -9.14 2.16
N VAL A 38 4.52 -10.10 3.08
CA VAL A 38 4.15 -11.49 2.74
C VAL A 38 2.75 -11.55 2.15
N LEU A 39 1.79 -10.85 2.75
CA LEU A 39 0.42 -10.81 2.24
C LEU A 39 0.34 -10.18 0.84
N LEU A 40 0.98 -9.02 0.66
CA LEU A 40 0.96 -8.32 -0.62
C LEU A 40 1.73 -9.09 -1.71
N SER A 41 2.88 -9.69 -1.37
CA SER A 41 3.61 -10.55 -2.30
C SER A 41 2.80 -11.77 -2.70
N SER A 42 2.04 -12.35 -1.77
CA SER A 42 1.17 -13.50 -2.07
C SER A 42 0.03 -13.09 -3.00
N PHE A 43 -0.56 -11.92 -2.79
CA PHE A 43 -1.58 -11.36 -3.67
C PHE A 43 -1.02 -11.07 -5.07
N PHE A 44 0.14 -10.40 -5.16
CA PHE A 44 0.86 -10.16 -6.42
C PHE A 44 1.08 -11.45 -7.22
N VAL A 45 1.55 -12.52 -6.57
CA VAL A 45 1.77 -13.82 -7.25
C VAL A 45 0.45 -14.40 -7.77
N ALA A 46 -0.61 -14.37 -6.96
CA ALA A 46 -1.93 -14.86 -7.37
C ALA A 46 -2.48 -14.07 -8.57
N GLU A 47 -2.33 -12.75 -8.55
CA GLU A 47 -2.78 -11.85 -9.60
C GLU A 47 -1.96 -12.02 -10.90
N LEU A 48 -0.64 -12.15 -10.79
CA LEU A 48 0.23 -12.42 -11.93
C LEU A 48 -0.12 -13.76 -12.60
N ILE A 49 -0.36 -14.81 -11.81
CA ILE A 49 -0.81 -16.10 -12.34
C ILE A 49 -2.16 -15.95 -13.05
N ALA A 50 -3.10 -15.22 -12.46
CA ALA A 50 -4.40 -14.96 -13.08
C ALA A 50 -4.25 -14.13 -14.38
N ALA A 51 -3.34 -13.16 -14.43
CA ALA A 51 -3.06 -12.35 -15.61
C ALA A 51 -2.54 -13.20 -16.77
N LEU A 52 -1.59 -14.09 -16.46
CA LEU A 52 -0.98 -14.98 -17.45
C LEU A 52 -1.96 -16.04 -17.94
N ASN A 53 -2.74 -16.64 -17.04
CA ASN A 53 -3.75 -17.64 -17.40
C ASN A 53 -4.91 -17.05 -18.20
N SER A 54 -5.34 -15.83 -17.86
CA SER A 54 -6.43 -15.15 -18.58
C SER A 54 -5.99 -14.45 -19.85
N HIS A 55 -4.68 -14.34 -20.10
CA HIS A 55 -4.10 -13.51 -21.15
C HIS A 55 -4.56 -12.03 -21.11
N SER A 56 -5.03 -11.54 -19.96
CA SER A 56 -5.50 -10.17 -19.78
C SER A 56 -4.34 -9.21 -19.60
N LEU A 57 -4.29 -8.18 -20.45
CA LEU A 57 -3.30 -7.11 -20.31
C LEU A 57 -3.63 -6.19 -19.14
N SER A 58 -4.91 -6.07 -18.77
CA SER A 58 -5.31 -5.16 -17.70
C SER A 58 -4.91 -5.72 -16.35
N LEU A 59 -5.04 -7.05 -16.14
CA LEU A 59 -4.48 -7.69 -14.94
C LEU A 59 -2.95 -7.62 -14.92
N LEU A 60 -2.29 -7.68 -16.08
CA LEU A 60 -0.84 -7.57 -16.12
C LEU A 60 -0.39 -6.15 -15.72
N ALA A 61 -1.15 -5.13 -16.10
CA ALA A 61 -0.93 -3.75 -15.67
C ALA A 61 -1.16 -3.61 -14.16
N ASP A 62 -2.24 -4.21 -13.66
CA ASP A 62 -2.59 -4.21 -12.24
C ASP A 62 -1.51 -4.92 -11.42
N ALA A 63 -1.07 -6.12 -11.82
CA ALA A 63 0.05 -6.82 -11.17
C ALA A 63 1.37 -6.01 -11.18
N GLY A 64 1.58 -5.19 -12.21
CA GLY A 64 2.72 -4.28 -12.30
C GLY A 64 2.76 -3.23 -11.20
N HIS A 65 1.62 -2.58 -10.88
CA HIS A 65 1.58 -1.59 -9.79
C HIS A 65 1.74 -2.27 -8.43
N VAL A 66 1.08 -3.41 -8.20
CA VAL A 66 1.21 -4.18 -6.95
C VAL A 66 2.66 -4.62 -6.72
N PHE A 67 3.38 -4.99 -7.79
CA PHE A 67 4.81 -5.29 -7.71
C PHE A 67 5.63 -4.09 -7.19
N SER A 68 5.33 -2.88 -7.65
CA SER A 68 5.99 -1.66 -7.17
C SER A 68 5.74 -1.43 -5.68
N ASP A 69 4.53 -1.69 -5.19
CA ASP A 69 4.20 -1.58 -3.78
C ASP A 69 4.93 -2.62 -2.93
N VAL A 70 5.05 -3.86 -3.43
CA VAL A 70 5.88 -4.91 -2.83
C VAL A 70 7.33 -4.47 -2.76
N ALA A 71 7.88 -3.88 -3.82
CA ALA A 71 9.25 -3.38 -3.85
C ALA A 71 9.45 -2.24 -2.84
N ALA A 72 8.53 -1.29 -2.76
CA ALA A 72 8.57 -0.18 -1.80
C ALA A 72 8.49 -0.68 -0.34
N LEU A 73 7.64 -1.66 -0.04
CA LEU A 73 7.54 -2.29 1.27
C LEU A 73 8.80 -3.08 1.63
N ALA A 74 9.42 -3.77 0.66
CA ALA A 74 10.67 -4.50 0.88
C ALA A 74 11.83 -3.55 1.23
N ILE A 75 11.95 -2.42 0.52
CA ILE A 75 12.93 -1.37 0.84
C ILE A 75 12.66 -0.81 2.24
N THR A 76 11.41 -0.48 2.55
CA THR A 76 11.01 0.05 3.87
C THR A 76 11.33 -0.94 5.00
N LEU A 77 11.05 -2.23 4.80
CA LEU A 77 11.33 -3.28 5.77
C LEU A 77 12.84 -3.45 6.00
N THR A 78 13.64 -3.46 4.94
CA THR A 78 15.10 -3.62 5.04
C THR A 78 15.74 -2.43 5.75
N ALA A 79 15.32 -1.19 5.44
CA ALA A 79 15.75 0.01 6.15
C ALA A 79 15.36 -0.03 7.64
N THR A 80 14.12 -0.44 7.95
CA THR A 80 13.62 -0.58 9.33
C THR A 80 14.38 -1.66 10.10
N TRP A 81 14.62 -2.82 9.49
CA TRP A 81 15.40 -3.90 10.09
C TRP A 81 16.84 -3.46 10.37
N TYR A 82 17.51 -2.83 9.41
CA TYR A 82 18.88 -2.34 9.58
C TYR A 82 19.00 -1.29 10.70
N SER A 83 18.06 -0.35 10.78
CA SER A 83 18.02 0.65 11.84
C SER A 83 17.74 0.05 13.23
N SER A 84 16.93 -1.00 13.30
CA SER A 84 16.63 -1.74 14.54
C SER A 84 17.84 -2.49 15.09
N VAL A 85 18.71 -3.00 14.21
CA VAL A 85 19.97 -3.67 14.58
C VAL A 85 21.03 -2.66 15.04
N LYS A 86 21.04 -1.42 14.53
CA LYS A 86 22.10 -0.43 14.77
C LYS A 86 21.82 0.68 15.79
N ARG A 87 20.59 0.97 16.23
CA ARG A 87 20.31 2.14 17.12
C ARG A 87 19.34 1.86 18.28
N LYS A 88 19.85 1.96 19.53
CA LYS A 88 19.04 2.29 20.73
C LYS A 88 18.39 3.67 20.54
N SER A 89 17.13 3.76 20.93
CA SER A 89 16.26 4.94 21.01
C SER A 89 16.14 5.89 19.78
N LYS A 90 15.07 5.70 19.00
CA LYS A 90 14.13 6.79 18.68
C LYS A 90 12.78 6.18 18.37
N SER A 91 11.74 6.73 19.00
CA SER A 91 10.34 6.38 18.81
C SER A 91 10.02 6.46 17.32
N VAL A 92 9.64 5.32 16.77
CA VAL A 92 9.00 5.24 15.48
C VAL A 92 7.58 5.59 15.80
N ASP A 93 7.07 6.73 15.38
CA ASP A 93 5.65 6.99 15.12
C ASP A 93 5.68 7.84 13.86
N CYS A 94 5.02 7.36 12.80
CA CYS A 94 5.21 7.78 11.40
C CYS A 94 6.58 7.41 10.78
N ALA A 95 6.72 6.16 10.30
CA ALA A 95 7.90 5.66 9.58
C ALA A 95 8.11 6.26 8.16
N ILE A 96 7.64 7.49 7.90
CA ILE A 96 7.88 8.23 6.64
C ILE A 96 8.62 9.56 6.89
N ALA A 97 8.72 10.08 8.12
CA ALA A 97 9.14 11.47 8.32
C ALA A 97 10.55 11.70 8.92
N GLN A 98 11.43 10.70 9.05
CA GLN A 98 12.72 10.95 9.74
C GLN A 98 13.94 10.14 9.26
N SER A 99 14.30 10.29 7.98
CA SER A 99 15.72 10.35 7.61
C SER A 99 15.90 11.26 6.40
N SER A 100 16.27 12.50 6.68
CA SER A 100 16.74 13.47 5.71
C SER A 100 17.92 12.87 4.92
N ILE A 101 17.71 12.70 3.62
CA ILE A 101 18.61 12.13 2.59
C ILE A 101 18.51 10.59 2.48
N PRO A 102 17.83 10.07 1.44
CA PRO A 102 17.86 8.63 1.13
C PRO A 102 19.29 8.18 0.79
N GLU A 103 19.63 6.96 1.20
CA GLU A 103 20.93 6.39 0.86
C GLU A 103 21.04 6.22 -0.66
N ARG A 104 22.26 6.28 -1.22
CA ARG A 104 22.46 6.13 -2.68
C ARG A 104 21.82 4.85 -3.24
N GLY A 105 21.79 3.78 -2.44
CA GLY A 105 21.12 2.53 -2.81
C GLY A 105 19.61 2.65 -2.94
N GLU A 106 18.95 3.43 -2.08
CA GLU A 106 17.49 3.66 -2.13
C GLU A 106 17.10 4.46 -3.36
N ILE A 107 17.89 5.48 -3.72
CA ILE A 107 17.67 6.29 -4.92
C ILE A 107 17.82 5.43 -6.18
N ILE A 108 18.85 4.58 -6.25
CA ILE A 108 19.06 3.66 -7.38
C ILE A 108 17.90 2.65 -7.46
N ALA A 109 17.44 2.11 -6.33
CA ALA A 109 16.31 1.19 -6.30
C ALA A 109 15.00 1.85 -6.78
N ALA A 110 14.70 3.07 -6.30
CA ALA A 110 13.53 3.84 -6.75
C ALA A 110 13.59 4.17 -8.25
N PHE A 111 14.77 4.54 -8.76
CA PHE A 111 15.01 4.77 -10.18
C PHE A 111 14.75 3.51 -11.02
N ILE A 112 15.33 2.36 -10.62
CA ILE A 112 15.16 1.08 -11.31
C ILE A 112 13.70 0.63 -11.28
N ASN A 113 13.01 0.79 -10.14
CA ASN A 113 11.59 0.47 -10.03
C ASN A 113 10.75 1.34 -10.98
N SER A 114 10.97 2.65 -10.96
CA SER A 114 10.22 3.60 -11.78
C SER A 114 10.44 3.39 -13.28
N ILE A 115 11.69 3.16 -13.73
CA ILE A 115 11.96 2.88 -15.14
C ILE A 115 11.38 1.54 -15.59
N SER A 116 11.39 0.53 -14.72
CA SER A 116 10.81 -0.79 -15.01
C SER A 116 9.30 -0.70 -15.18
N LEU A 117 8.61 0.02 -14.28
CA LEU A 117 7.17 0.28 -14.39
C LEU A 117 6.82 1.03 -15.67
N VAL A 118 7.55 2.10 -16.00
CA VAL A 118 7.32 2.85 -17.24
C VAL A 118 7.55 1.97 -18.46
N ALA A 119 8.58 1.13 -18.47
CA ALA A 119 8.85 0.20 -19.57
C ALA A 119 7.73 -0.84 -19.74
N ILE A 120 7.27 -1.45 -18.64
CA ILE A 120 6.16 -2.41 -18.65
C ILE A 120 4.86 -1.72 -19.09
N ALA A 121 4.56 -0.52 -18.59
CA ALA A 121 3.37 0.22 -18.97
C ALA A 121 3.37 0.62 -20.45
N LEU A 122 4.52 1.05 -21.00
CA LEU A 122 4.67 1.34 -22.43
C LEU A 122 4.48 0.07 -23.29
N TRP A 123 5.03 -1.06 -22.84
CA TRP A 123 4.82 -2.35 -23.49
C TRP A 123 3.33 -2.74 -23.50
N ILE A 124 2.66 -2.64 -22.35
CA ILE A 124 1.23 -2.92 -22.23
C ILE A 124 0.42 -1.99 -23.12
N ALA A 125 0.73 -0.68 -23.16
CA ALA A 125 0.03 0.27 -24.00
C ALA A 125 0.18 -0.07 -25.49
N ALA A 126 1.40 -0.44 -25.94
CA ALA A 126 1.64 -0.86 -27.32
C ALA A 126 0.86 -2.13 -27.68
N GLU A 127 0.89 -3.15 -26.82
CA GLU A 127 0.15 -4.40 -27.02
C GLU A 127 -1.37 -4.17 -26.97
N SER A 128 -1.85 -3.27 -26.12
CA SER A 128 -3.25 -2.89 -26.02
C SER A 128 -3.75 -2.23 -27.30
N ILE A 129 -2.96 -1.30 -27.87
CA ILE A 129 -3.26 -0.69 -29.18
C ILE A 129 -3.26 -1.76 -30.28
N ALA A 130 -2.30 -2.68 -30.27
CA ALA A 130 -2.25 -3.76 -31.24
C ALA A 130 -3.49 -4.66 -31.16
N ARG A 131 -3.94 -5.04 -29.96
CA ARG A 131 -5.18 -5.82 -29.74
C ARG A 131 -6.45 -5.11 -30.20
N LEU A 132 -6.52 -3.79 -30.00
CA LEU A 132 -7.66 -2.98 -30.45
C LEU A 132 -7.76 -2.91 -31.99
N LEU A 133 -6.61 -2.93 -32.67
CA LEU A 133 -6.54 -2.91 -34.14
C LEU A 133 -6.68 -4.31 -34.75
N SER A 134 -6.19 -5.34 -34.07
CA SER A 134 -6.18 -6.75 -34.49
C SER A 134 -6.54 -7.66 -33.31
N PRO A 135 -7.80 -8.08 -33.15
CA PRO A 135 -8.23 -8.86 -31.98
C PRO A 135 -7.72 -10.31 -32.03
N THR A 136 -6.61 -10.60 -31.35
CA THR A 136 -6.10 -11.96 -31.06
C THR A 136 -5.23 -11.85 -29.80
N PRO A 137 -5.58 -12.37 -28.61
CA PRO A 137 -6.18 -13.68 -28.28
C PRO A 137 -7.53 -13.59 -27.53
N GLU A 138 -8.18 -14.74 -27.30
CA GLU A 138 -9.33 -14.83 -26.38
C GLU A 138 -8.87 -14.60 -24.94
N VAL A 139 -9.52 -13.66 -24.26
CA VAL A 139 -9.25 -13.34 -22.85
C VAL A 139 -10.23 -14.12 -21.98
N GLU A 140 -9.75 -14.80 -20.94
CA GLU A 140 -10.65 -15.47 -20.00
C GLU A 140 -11.22 -14.46 -18.99
N GLY A 141 -12.49 -14.10 -19.14
CA GLY A 141 -13.15 -13.10 -18.29
C GLY A 141 -13.38 -13.54 -16.84
N LEU A 142 -13.47 -14.85 -16.55
CA LEU A 142 -13.77 -15.35 -15.20
C LEU A 142 -12.61 -15.12 -14.20
N PRO A 143 -11.37 -15.58 -14.48
CA PRO A 143 -10.21 -15.27 -13.63
C PRO A 143 -10.01 -13.76 -13.48
N MET A 144 -10.18 -13.02 -14.59
CA MET A 144 -10.10 -11.56 -14.64
C MET A 144 -11.11 -10.87 -13.70
N LEU A 145 -12.35 -11.36 -13.66
CA LEU A 145 -13.40 -10.82 -12.81
C LEU A 145 -13.13 -11.08 -11.32
N ILE A 146 -12.71 -12.30 -10.98
CA ILE A 146 -12.46 -12.70 -9.58
C ILE A 146 -11.35 -11.84 -8.98
N THR A 147 -10.23 -11.69 -9.68
CA THR A 147 -9.11 -10.87 -9.19
C THR A 147 -9.49 -9.40 -9.11
N ALA A 148 -10.20 -8.86 -10.10
CA ALA A 148 -10.61 -7.45 -10.08
C ALA A 148 -11.56 -7.12 -8.91
N ILE A 149 -12.44 -8.06 -8.52
CA ILE A 149 -13.29 -7.90 -7.32
C ILE A 149 -12.45 -7.92 -6.04
N VAL A 150 -11.44 -8.81 -5.97
CA VAL A 150 -10.54 -8.87 -4.81
C VAL A 150 -9.71 -7.59 -4.71
N GLY A 151 -9.12 -7.12 -5.82
CA GLY A 151 -8.37 -5.86 -5.91
C GLY A 151 -9.23 -4.66 -5.51
N LEU A 152 -10.46 -4.58 -6.03
CA LEU A 152 -11.42 -3.54 -5.64
C LEU A 152 -11.69 -3.56 -4.14
N SER A 153 -11.84 -4.74 -3.54
CA SER A 153 -12.10 -4.88 -2.10
C SER A 153 -10.92 -4.37 -1.26
N ILE A 154 -9.70 -4.74 -1.63
CA ILE A 154 -8.47 -4.31 -0.96
C ILE A 154 -8.31 -2.77 -1.08
N ASN A 155 -8.45 -2.23 -2.29
CA ASN A 155 -8.28 -0.80 -2.54
C ASN A 155 -9.39 0.04 -1.89
N SER A 156 -10.62 -0.49 -1.81
CA SER A 156 -11.71 0.16 -1.08
C SER A 156 -11.43 0.24 0.42
N ILE A 157 -10.92 -0.83 1.03
CA ILE A 157 -10.51 -0.82 2.44
C ILE A 157 -9.42 0.24 2.66
N ASN A 158 -8.41 0.28 1.78
CA ASN A 158 -7.32 1.25 1.87
C ASN A 158 -7.82 2.70 1.76
N ALA A 159 -8.67 2.99 0.77
CA ALA A 159 -9.26 4.33 0.59
C ALA A 159 -10.13 4.76 1.78
N CYS A 160 -10.95 3.85 2.33
CA CYS A 160 -11.77 4.12 3.52
C CYS A 160 -10.90 4.42 4.74
N CYS A 161 -9.81 3.68 4.95
CA CYS A 161 -8.87 3.94 6.03
C CYS A 161 -8.18 5.31 5.90
N LEU A 162 -7.86 5.74 4.69
CA LEU A 162 -7.17 7.02 4.45
C LEU A 162 -8.11 8.23 4.45
N HIS A 163 -9.40 8.05 4.15
CA HIS A 163 -10.36 9.14 4.05
C HIS A 163 -10.46 9.99 5.32
N SER A 164 -10.44 9.35 6.50
CA SER A 164 -10.50 10.05 7.78
C SER A 164 -9.25 10.90 8.07
N CYS A 165 -8.10 10.55 7.48
CA CYS A 165 -6.81 11.18 7.77
C CYS A 165 -6.33 12.14 6.67
N CYS A 166 -6.97 12.17 5.50
CA CYS A 166 -6.49 12.91 4.33
C CYS A 166 -6.69 14.45 4.37
N HIS A 167 -7.46 14.97 5.35
CA HIS A 167 -7.91 16.37 5.35
C HIS A 167 -6.82 17.38 5.79
N GLY A 168 -5.71 16.93 6.36
CA GLY A 168 -4.67 17.81 6.93
C GLY A 168 -3.25 17.65 6.36
N ASP A 169 -3.02 16.64 5.51
CA ASP A 169 -1.67 16.27 5.05
C ASP A 169 -1.70 16.00 3.54
N LEU A 170 -0.86 16.73 2.79
CA LEU A 170 -0.78 16.56 1.33
C LEU A 170 -0.29 15.18 0.92
N ASN A 171 0.53 14.51 1.75
CA ASN A 171 0.97 13.15 1.49
C ASN A 171 -0.15 12.14 1.69
N LEU A 172 -0.96 12.30 2.76
CA LEU A 172 -2.15 11.47 2.97
C LEU A 172 -3.22 11.74 1.91
N LYS A 173 -3.36 12.99 1.46
CA LYS A 173 -4.21 13.34 0.33
C LYS A 173 -3.73 12.70 -0.98
N SER A 174 -2.42 12.69 -1.24
CA SER A 174 -1.83 12.01 -2.40
C SER A 174 -2.11 10.50 -2.36
N ALA A 175 -1.86 9.86 -1.22
CA ALA A 175 -2.14 8.43 -1.05
C ALA A 175 -3.64 8.09 -1.15
N PHE A 176 -4.52 8.98 -0.68
CA PHE A 176 -5.97 8.82 -0.86
C PHE A 176 -6.38 8.95 -2.33
N LEU A 177 -5.88 9.95 -3.05
CA LEU A 177 -6.17 10.13 -4.48
C LEU A 177 -5.66 8.96 -5.31
N HIS A 178 -4.50 8.40 -4.95
CA HIS A 178 -3.98 7.18 -5.53
C HIS A 178 -4.93 6.00 -5.32
N ALA A 179 -5.32 5.72 -4.06
CA ALA A 179 -6.26 4.64 -3.76
C ALA A 179 -7.62 4.80 -4.49
N VAL A 180 -8.11 6.04 -4.66
CA VAL A 180 -9.32 6.33 -5.45
C VAL A 180 -9.10 6.04 -6.94
N ALA A 181 -7.93 6.35 -7.49
CA ALA A 181 -7.59 6.01 -8.86
C ALA A 181 -7.56 4.49 -9.07
N ASP A 182 -7.04 3.73 -8.11
CA ASP A 182 -6.99 2.26 -8.19
C ASP A 182 -8.38 1.62 -8.10
N ILE A 183 -9.28 2.20 -7.28
CA ILE A 183 -10.71 1.82 -7.27
C ILE A 183 -11.33 2.06 -8.65
N PHE A 184 -11.09 3.21 -9.25
CA PHE A 184 -11.63 3.53 -10.57
C PHE A 184 -11.09 2.59 -11.65
N SER A 185 -9.79 2.28 -11.60
CA SER A 185 -9.13 1.28 -12.42
C SER A 185 -9.79 -0.10 -12.26
N SER A 186 -9.97 -0.55 -11.02
CA SER A 186 -10.57 -1.86 -10.69
C SER A 186 -12.00 -1.97 -11.21
N VAL A 187 -12.81 -0.90 -11.10
CA VAL A 187 -14.16 -0.85 -11.68
C VAL A 187 -14.10 -0.99 -13.20
N GLY A 188 -13.15 -0.32 -13.85
CA GLY A 188 -12.91 -0.48 -15.29
C GLY A 188 -12.58 -1.93 -15.66
N VAL A 189 -11.68 -2.58 -14.93
CA VAL A 189 -11.31 -3.99 -15.14
C VAL A 189 -12.50 -4.92 -14.94
N ILE A 190 -13.31 -4.71 -13.90
CA ILE A 190 -14.54 -5.49 -13.68
C ILE A 190 -15.45 -5.36 -14.90
N LEU A 191 -15.74 -4.13 -15.37
CA LEU A 191 -16.60 -3.91 -16.52
C LEU A 191 -16.07 -4.59 -17.79
N ALA A 192 -14.75 -4.55 -18.02
CA ALA A 192 -14.14 -5.30 -19.12
C ALA A 192 -14.28 -6.81 -18.93
N ALA A 193 -14.08 -7.34 -17.71
CA ALA A 193 -14.25 -8.76 -17.41
C ALA A 193 -15.68 -9.23 -17.68
N ILE A 194 -16.68 -8.42 -17.31
CA ILE A 194 -18.09 -8.68 -17.62
C ILE A 194 -18.30 -8.71 -19.14
N ALA A 195 -17.79 -7.70 -19.85
CA ALA A 195 -17.93 -7.59 -21.29
C ALA A 195 -17.26 -8.76 -22.03
N VAL A 196 -16.10 -9.21 -21.57
CA VAL A 196 -15.38 -10.37 -22.11
C VAL A 196 -16.12 -11.67 -21.81
N ALA A 197 -16.55 -11.88 -20.55
CA ALA A 197 -17.15 -13.14 -20.12
C ALA A 197 -18.55 -13.41 -20.72
N TRP A 198 -19.39 -12.38 -20.82
CA TRP A 198 -20.79 -12.54 -21.26
C TRP A 198 -21.07 -11.99 -22.65
N LEU A 199 -20.40 -10.93 -23.07
CA LEU A 199 -20.64 -10.30 -24.38
C LEU A 199 -19.60 -10.73 -25.43
N HIS A 200 -18.57 -11.49 -25.03
CA HIS A 200 -17.43 -11.89 -25.85
C HIS A 200 -16.70 -10.68 -26.48
N TRP A 201 -16.73 -9.53 -25.79
CA TRP A 201 -16.07 -8.30 -26.23
C TRP A 201 -14.60 -8.30 -25.83
N ASN A 202 -13.78 -9.07 -26.55
CA ASN A 202 -12.34 -9.17 -26.30
C ASN A 202 -11.59 -7.82 -26.42
N TRP A 203 -12.13 -6.87 -27.18
CA TRP A 203 -11.56 -5.51 -27.30
C TRP A 203 -11.66 -4.70 -25.99
N ALA A 204 -12.57 -5.06 -25.08
CA ALA A 204 -12.77 -4.34 -23.82
C ALA A 204 -11.53 -4.43 -22.91
N ASP A 205 -10.87 -5.59 -22.85
CA ASP A 205 -9.59 -5.76 -22.14
C ASP A 205 -8.53 -4.80 -22.70
N GLY A 206 -8.39 -4.71 -24.03
CA GLY A 206 -7.44 -3.80 -24.67
C GLY A 206 -7.71 -2.33 -24.35
N LEU A 207 -8.98 -1.89 -24.35
CA LEU A 207 -9.32 -0.50 -24.03
C LEU A 207 -9.00 -0.18 -22.56
N ILE A 208 -9.40 -1.03 -21.62
CA ILE A 208 -9.14 -0.81 -20.20
C ILE A 208 -7.64 -0.89 -19.92
N SER A 209 -6.92 -1.84 -20.51
CA SER A 209 -5.46 -1.96 -20.38
C SER A 209 -4.73 -0.69 -20.82
N LEU A 210 -5.21 -0.04 -21.88
CA LEU A 210 -4.67 1.24 -22.34
C LEU A 210 -4.90 2.36 -21.31
N LEU A 211 -6.08 2.40 -20.68
CA LEU A 211 -6.38 3.37 -19.63
C LEU A 211 -5.55 3.13 -18.36
N VAL A 212 -5.43 1.88 -17.92
CA VAL A 212 -4.64 1.53 -16.72
C VAL A 212 -3.15 1.80 -16.94
N SER A 213 -2.59 1.38 -18.08
CA SER A 213 -1.18 1.68 -18.40
C SER A 213 -0.90 3.18 -18.51
N ALA A 214 -1.84 3.97 -19.06
CA ALA A 214 -1.73 5.43 -19.05
C ALA A 214 -1.71 6.00 -17.62
N SER A 215 -2.57 5.50 -16.72
CA SER A 215 -2.56 5.89 -15.31
C SER A 215 -1.22 5.57 -14.64
N ILE A 216 -0.67 4.36 -14.86
CA ILE A 216 0.63 3.96 -14.31
C ILE A 216 1.73 4.93 -14.78
N ILE A 217 1.76 5.29 -16.06
CA ILE A 217 2.74 6.24 -16.60
C ILE A 217 2.57 7.60 -15.94
N LEU A 218 1.35 8.13 -15.85
CA LEU A 218 1.08 9.43 -15.25
C LEU A 218 1.52 9.51 -13.78
N LEU A 219 1.33 8.43 -13.02
CA LEU A 219 1.71 8.35 -11.61
C LEU A 219 3.23 8.11 -11.43
N THR A 220 3.85 7.33 -12.30
CA THR A 220 5.25 6.93 -12.15
C THR A 220 6.23 7.95 -12.71
N LEU A 221 5.84 8.73 -13.73
CA LEU A 221 6.71 9.73 -14.36
C LEU A 221 7.28 10.76 -13.37
N PRO A 222 6.51 11.35 -12.44
CA PRO A 222 7.05 12.24 -11.41
C PRO A 222 8.13 11.56 -10.56
N LEU A 223 7.92 10.31 -10.14
CA LEU A 223 8.86 9.54 -9.32
C LEU A 223 10.15 9.23 -10.07
N LEU A 224 10.05 8.92 -11.37
CA LEU A 224 11.20 8.70 -12.24
C LEU A 224 12.05 9.98 -12.36
N ILE A 225 11.40 11.12 -12.62
CA ILE A 225 12.07 12.42 -12.75
C ILE A 225 12.75 12.81 -11.44
N GLU A 226 12.07 12.63 -10.31
CA GLU A 226 12.61 12.90 -8.97
C GLU A 226 13.85 12.04 -8.70
N SER A 227 13.78 10.74 -9.00
CA SER A 227 14.92 9.82 -8.84
C SER A 227 16.11 10.22 -9.71
N ILE A 228 15.89 10.67 -10.95
CA ILE A 228 16.94 11.17 -11.84
C ILE A 228 17.58 12.45 -11.29
N GLN A 229 16.79 13.39 -10.78
CA GLN A 229 17.29 14.64 -10.22
C GLN A 229 18.18 14.39 -9.00
N LEU A 230 17.76 13.45 -8.14
CA LEU A 230 18.55 13.00 -6.98
C LEU A 230 19.87 12.34 -7.40
N LEU A 231 19.87 11.49 -8.45
CA LEU A 231 21.09 10.88 -8.99
C LEU A 231 22.07 11.90 -9.59
N LEU A 232 21.54 12.93 -10.26
CA LEU A 232 22.33 13.98 -10.90
C LEU A 232 22.88 15.02 -9.92
N GLY A 233 22.54 14.94 -8.63
CA GLY A 233 22.96 15.92 -7.63
C GLY A 233 22.37 17.32 -7.85
N LYS A 234 21.35 17.46 -8.71
CA LYS A 234 20.51 18.67 -8.80
C LYS A 234 19.57 18.67 -7.59
N VAL A 235 20.06 19.09 -6.43
CA VAL A 235 19.29 19.04 -5.17
C VAL A 235 18.28 20.18 -5.09
N SER A 236 17.05 19.84 -4.73
CA SER A 236 16.39 20.41 -3.56
C SER A 236 15.72 19.27 -2.80
N ALA A 237 16.31 18.88 -1.67
CA ALA A 237 15.53 18.29 -0.59
C ALA A 237 14.34 19.22 -0.33
N ILE A 238 13.24 18.63 0.16
CA ILE A 238 12.06 19.33 0.68
C ILE A 238 10.95 19.51 -0.38
N SER A 239 10.18 18.44 -0.62
CA SER A 239 8.72 18.63 -0.48
C SER A 239 8.45 18.81 1.02
N ALA A 240 8.56 20.06 1.49
CA ALA A 240 8.08 20.46 2.81
C ALA A 240 6.57 20.48 2.70
N ASN A 241 5.95 19.34 2.98
CA ASN A 241 4.73 19.38 3.77
C ASN A 241 4.50 18.08 4.54
N GLN A 242 5.56 17.50 5.11
CA GLN A 242 5.40 16.51 6.18
C GLN A 242 5.33 17.24 7.51
N GLN A 243 4.15 17.79 7.80
CA GLN A 243 3.75 18.05 9.17
C GLN A 243 3.50 16.67 9.81
N PRO A 244 4.31 16.21 10.77
CA PRO A 244 4.07 14.93 11.41
C PRO A 244 2.74 15.02 12.18
N CYS A 245 1.74 14.27 11.74
CA CYS A 245 0.58 13.99 12.59
C CYS A 245 1.04 13.17 13.79
N ASP A 246 0.98 13.81 14.94
CA ASP A 246 1.11 13.24 16.27
C ASP A 246 0.05 12.14 16.45
N CYS A 247 0.45 10.88 16.22
CA CYS A 247 -0.41 9.70 16.37
C CYS A 247 -0.59 9.29 17.84
N GLU A 248 -0.40 10.20 18.80
CA GLU A 248 -0.69 9.98 20.22
C GLU A 248 -2.16 10.33 20.60
N LYS A 249 -3.07 10.41 19.63
CA LYS A 249 -4.50 10.73 19.89
C LYS A 249 -5.55 9.79 19.29
N VAL A 250 -5.18 8.64 18.74
CA VAL A 250 -6.18 7.68 18.21
C VAL A 250 -6.62 6.62 19.24
N SER A 251 -6.18 6.71 20.50
CA SER A 251 -6.78 5.97 21.63
C SER A 251 -7.79 6.77 22.46
N ALA A 252 -8.01 8.05 22.17
CA ALA A 252 -8.96 8.90 22.89
C ALA A 252 -10.23 9.25 22.08
N GLU A 253 -10.27 9.04 20.76
CA GLU A 253 -11.49 9.24 19.96
C GLU A 253 -12.39 7.99 19.92
N LYS A 254 -12.27 7.14 20.95
CA LYS A 254 -13.31 6.21 21.37
C LYS A 254 -14.36 6.89 22.27
N LEU A 255 -14.30 8.23 22.40
CA LEU A 255 -15.17 9.09 23.21
C LEU A 255 -16.08 10.04 22.39
N LEU A 256 -16.02 10.02 21.05
CA LEU A 256 -16.79 10.95 20.20
C LEU A 256 -17.92 10.25 19.41
N PHE A 257 -18.43 9.14 19.94
CA PHE A 257 -19.82 8.69 19.69
C PHE A 257 -20.69 9.05 20.91
N PRO A 258 -21.23 10.27 20.96
CA PRO A 258 -22.56 10.43 21.52
C PRO A 258 -23.36 11.42 20.67
N SER A 259 -24.28 10.94 19.82
CA SER A 259 -25.46 11.69 19.31
C SER A 259 -26.20 11.04 18.14
N LEU A 260 -26.19 9.71 18.00
CA LEU A 260 -27.18 9.02 17.14
C LEU A 260 -28.56 8.83 17.82
N GLU A 261 -28.76 9.37 19.03
CA GLU A 261 -30.06 9.37 19.74
C GLU A 261 -30.85 10.69 19.64
N GLU A 262 -30.31 11.77 19.06
CA GLU A 262 -31.05 13.05 18.91
C GLU A 262 -31.69 13.27 17.53
N LEU A 263 -31.43 12.40 16.54
CA LEU A 263 -32.08 12.48 15.21
C LEU A 263 -33.27 11.53 15.04
N ILE A 264 -33.72 10.89 16.12
CA ILE A 264 -34.99 10.14 16.18
C ILE A 264 -35.84 10.71 17.32
N LYS A 265 -36.29 11.96 17.15
CA LYS A 265 -37.44 12.53 17.84
C LYS A 265 -38.13 13.56 16.97
#